data_AF-A0A355F796-F1
#
_entry.id   AF-A0A355F796-F1
#
_cell.length_a   1.000
_cell.length_b   1.000
_cell.length_c   1.000
_cell.angle_alpha   90.00
_cell.angle_beta   90.00
_cell.angle_gamma   90.00
#
_symmetry.space_group_name_H-M   'P 1'
#
loop_
_entity.id
_entity.type
_entity.pdbx_description
1 polymer ?
#
loop_
_entity_poly.entity_id
_entity_poly.type
_entity_poly.pdbx_seq_one_letter_code
_entity_poly.pdbx_strand_id
1 'polypeptide(L)' 'MVRRALDVQGLLARIGHHRVAIPDLTIAAVAESAQLTILHYDRDYDVIAQVTGQAVEWVVARGSVP' A
#
# COMPACT_ATOMS: atom_id res chain seq x y z
N MET A 1 -10.30 -9.31 -2.88
CA MET A 1 -8.98 -8.76 -3.28
C MET A 1 -9.14 -7.66 -4.31
N VAL A 2 -9.50 -7.95 -5.57
CA VAL A 2 -9.63 -6.92 -6.63
C VAL A 2 -10.58 -5.77 -6.28
N ARG A 3 -11.77 -6.06 -5.70
CA ARG A 3 -12.69 -5.00 -5.28
C ARG A 3 -12.09 -4.07 -4.24
N ARG A 4 -11.43 -4.64 -3.20
CA ARG A 4 -10.79 -3.85 -2.16
C ARG A 4 -9.65 -2.98 -2.72
N ALA A 5 -8.87 -3.51 -3.65
CA ALA A 5 -7.83 -2.74 -4.35
C ALA A 5 -8.42 -1.52 -5.09
N LEU A 6 -9.57 -1.67 -5.76
CA LEU A 6 -10.28 -0.56 -6.42
C LEU A 6 -10.83 0.45 -5.40
N ASP A 7 -11.36 -0.01 -4.27
CA ASP A 7 -11.87 0.87 -3.20
C ASP A 7 -10.74 1.74 -2.64
N VAL A 8 -9.57 1.13 -2.39
CA VAL A 8 -8.35 1.83 -1.95
C VAL A 8 -7.85 2.79 -3.02
N GLN A 9 -7.85 2.40 -4.29
CA GLN A 9 -7.52 3.30 -5.40
C GLN A 9 -8.44 4.54 -5.42
N GLY A 10 -9.74 4.34 -5.19
CA GLY A 10 -10.71 5.43 -5.10
C GLY A 10 -10.48 6.35 -3.89
N LEU A 11 -10.11 5.79 -2.73
CA LEU A 11 -9.72 6.56 -1.55
C LEU A 11 -8.47 7.42 -1.83
N LEU A 12 -7.44 6.82 -2.43
CA LEU A 12 -6.20 7.50 -2.78
C LEU A 12 -6.42 8.59 -3.84
N ALA A 13 -7.26 8.33 -4.84
CA ALA A 13 -7.58 9.32 -5.86
C ALA A 13 -8.24 10.58 -5.26
N ARG A 14 -9.09 10.43 -4.24
CA ARG A 14 -9.72 11.56 -3.53
C ARG A 14 -8.73 12.47 -2.81
N ILE A 15 -7.55 11.97 -2.46
CA ILE A 15 -6.49 12.74 -1.80
C ILE A 15 -5.31 13.06 -2.73
N GLY A 16 -5.49 12.90 -4.05
CA GLY A 16 -4.49 13.23 -5.07
C GLY A 16 -3.49 12.12 -5.41
N HIS A 17 -3.55 10.97 -4.73
CA HIS A 17 -2.65 9.81 -4.92
C HIS A 17 -3.17 8.78 -5.95
N HIS A 18 -3.69 9.25 -7.09
CA HIS A 18 -4.31 8.40 -8.11
C HIS A 18 -3.34 7.52 -8.93
N ARG A 19 -2.01 7.67 -8.74
CA ARG A 19 -0.98 7.01 -9.57
C ARG A 19 -0.24 5.84 -8.91
N VAL A 20 -0.80 5.27 -7.84
CA VAL A 20 -0.25 4.05 -7.23
C VAL A 20 -0.40 2.86 -8.18
N ALA A 21 0.61 2.00 -8.24
CA ALA A 21 0.63 0.87 -9.15
C ALA A 21 -0.44 -0.18 -8.80
N ILE A 22 -1.10 -0.76 -9.81
CA ILE A 22 -2.13 -1.79 -9.64
C ILE A 22 -1.62 -3.04 -8.88
N PRO A 23 -0.38 -3.53 -9.13
CA PRO A 23 0.19 -4.63 -8.36
C PRO A 23 0.25 -4.32 -6.86
N ASP A 24 0.68 -3.11 -6.46
CA ASP A 24 0.81 -2.74 -5.06
C ASP A 24 -0.54 -2.68 -4.35
N LEU A 25 -1.57 -2.16 -5.01
CA LEU A 25 -2.94 -2.17 -4.49
C LEU A 25 -3.46 -3.60 -4.30
N THR A 26 -3.07 -4.52 -5.18
CA THR A 26 -3.47 -5.94 -5.10
C THR A 26 -2.76 -6.65 -3.95
N ILE A 27 -1.45 -6.44 -3.82
CA ILE A 27 -0.63 -6.97 -2.71
C ILE A 27 -1.17 -6.41 -1.38
N ALA A 28 -1.42 -5.11 -1.32
CA ALA A 28 -1.95 -4.45 -0.14
C ALA A 28 -3.31 -5.00 0.30
N ALA A 29 -4.23 -5.19 -0.65
CA ALA A 29 -5.54 -5.77 -0.36
C ALA A 29 -5.43 -7.21 0.18
N VAL A 30 -4.48 -8.01 -0.31
CA VAL A 30 -4.24 -9.37 0.20
C VAL A 30 -3.71 -9.31 1.63
N ALA A 31 -2.65 -8.52 1.88
CA ALA A 31 -2.05 -8.39 3.20
C ALA A 31 -3.03 -7.84 4.24
N GLU A 32 -3.82 -6.83 3.89
CA GLU A 32 -4.88 -6.28 4.74
C GLU A 32 -5.88 -7.36 5.14
N SER A 33 -6.39 -8.13 4.16
CA SER A 33 -7.38 -9.17 4.42
C SER A 33 -6.86 -10.34 5.27
N ALA A 34 -5.56 -10.61 5.16
CA ALA A 34 -4.87 -11.66 5.90
C ALA A 34 -4.28 -11.17 7.23
N GLN A 35 -4.46 -9.89 7.57
CA GLN A 35 -3.88 -9.23 8.75
C GLN A 35 -2.35 -9.40 8.84
N LEU A 36 -1.68 -9.33 7.69
CA LEU A 36 -0.24 -9.44 7.56
C LEU A 36 0.41 -8.06 7.44
N THR A 37 1.66 -7.97 7.90
CA THR A 37 2.50 -6.80 7.66
C THR A 37 3.16 -6.91 6.29
N ILE A 38 3.11 -5.85 5.49
CA ILE A 38 3.86 -5.79 4.24
C ILE A 38 5.29 -5.39 4.54
N LEU A 39 6.25 -6.22 4.14
CA LEU A 39 7.66 -5.87 4.12
C LEU A 39 8.02 -5.28 2.75
N HIS A 40 8.48 -4.03 2.69
CA HIS A 40 8.69 -3.32 1.42
C HIS A 40 9.94 -2.43 1.40
N TYR A 41 10.32 -1.99 0.20
CA TYR A 41 11.21 -0.84 -0.03
C TYR A 41 10.61 0.09 -1.11
N ASP A 42 9.29 0.26 -1.06
CA ASP A 42 8.54 1.16 -1.94
C ASP A 42 7.66 2.08 -1.10
N ARG A 43 7.80 3.39 -1.30
CA ARG A 43 7.05 4.41 -0.55
C ARG A 43 5.54 4.36 -0.79
N ASP A 44 5.10 3.73 -1.88
CA ASP A 44 3.68 3.67 -2.20
C ASP A 44 2.90 2.86 -1.17
N TYR A 45 3.54 1.90 -0.48
CA TYR A 45 2.91 1.18 0.64
C TYR A 45 2.66 2.06 1.85
N ASP A 46 3.51 3.05 2.15
CA ASP A 46 3.22 4.04 3.19
C ASP A 46 1.98 4.87 2.82
N VAL A 47 1.88 5.28 1.54
CA VAL A 47 0.73 6.05 1.03
C VAL A 47 -0.55 5.22 1.07
N ILE A 48 -0.49 3.94 0.70
CA ILE A 48 -1.63 3.01 0.82
C ILE A 48 -2.05 2.88 2.30
N ALA A 49 -1.09 2.68 3.20
CA ALA A 49 -1.34 2.53 4.63
C ALA A 49 -2.01 3.75 5.26
N GLN A 50 -1.81 4.97 4.72
CA GLN A 50 -2.51 6.17 5.19
C GLN A 50 -4.04 6.06 5.05
N VAL A 51 -4.56 5.32 4.07
CA VAL A 51 -6.01 5.17 3.85
C VAL A 51 -6.57 3.83 4.32
N THR A 52 -5.73 2.81 4.50
CA THR A 52 -6.16 1.48 4.97
C THR A 52 -5.89 1.25 6.46
N GLY A 53 -4.89 1.93 7.03
CA GLY A 53 -4.41 1.68 8.39
C GLY A 53 -3.67 0.34 8.55
N GLN A 54 -3.40 -0.38 7.46
CA GLN A 54 -2.73 -1.69 7.52
C GLN A 54 -1.26 -1.56 7.90
N ALA A 55 -0.72 -2.60 8.54
CA ALA A 55 0.68 -2.64 8.93
C ALA A 55 1.61 -2.75 7.71
N VAL A 56 2.61 -1.87 7.68
CA VAL A 56 3.67 -1.86 6.68
C VAL A 56 5.02 -1.63 7.37
N GLU A 57 6.07 -2.24 6.85
CA GLU A 57 7.42 -2.18 7.40
C GLU A 57 8.45 -2.07 6.27
N TRP A 58 9.39 -1.15 6.47
CA TRP A 58 10.54 -1.01 5.58
C TRP A 58 11.54 -2.14 5.84
N VAL A 59 11.95 -2.88 4.79
CA VAL A 59 12.92 -3.99 4.91
C VAL A 59 14.28 -3.56 5.49
N VAL A 60 14.64 -2.31 5.21
CA VAL A 60 15.77 -1.57 5.78
C VAL A 60 15.36 -0.10 5.86
N ALA A 61 16.05 0.72 6.65
CA ALA A 61 15.70 2.14 6.80
C ALA A 61 15.54 2.84 5.43
N ARG A 62 14.49 3.64 5.26
CA ARG A 62 14.23 4.39 4.03
C ARG A 62 15.46 5.23 3.65
N GLY A 63 15.88 5.14 2.39
CA GLY A 63 17.04 5.87 1.86
C GLY A 63 18.40 5.27 2.23
N SER A 64 18.43 4.08 2.86
CA SER A 64 19.68 3.40 3.21
C SER A 64 20.25 2.54 2.09
N VAL A 65 19.47 2.19 1.07
CA VAL A 65 19.95 1.49 -0.13
C VAL A 65 19.77 2.35 -1.40
N PRO A 66 20.68 2.21 -2.39
CA PRO A 66 20.76 3.04 -3.60
C PRO A 66 19.52 2.99 -4.50
#